data_AF-A0A7C3Q2S2-F1
#
_entry.id   AF-A0A7C3Q2S2-F1
#
_cell.length_a   1.000
_cell.length_b   1.000
_cell.length_c   1.000
_cell.angle_alpha   90.00
_cell.angle_beta   90.00
_cell.angle_gamma   90.00
#
_symmetry.space_group_name_H-M   'P 1'
#
loop_
_entity.id
_entity.type
_entity.pdbx_description
1 polymer ?
#
loop_
_entity_poly.entity_id
_entity_poly.type
_entity_poly.pdbx_seq_one_letter_code
_entity_poly.pdbx_strand_id
1 'polypeptide(L)' 'MIETKPMPARSTLVGGEPPRLSVIIPMYQEQSRIGKTLGDLVPWLESQPWASEVLLINDGSKDQTEQVV' A
#
# COMPACT_ATOMS: atom_id res chain seq x y z
N MET A 1 -29.76 -6.00 -10.58
CA MET A 1 -28.77 -5.26 -11.40
C MET A 1 -28.33 -4.07 -10.56
N ILE A 2 -27.19 -4.18 -9.86
CA ILE A 2 -26.69 -3.07 -9.04
C ILE A 2 -25.85 -2.21 -9.97
N GLU A 3 -26.36 -1.04 -10.32
CA GLU A 3 -25.68 -0.08 -11.17
C GLU A 3 -24.58 0.60 -10.35
N THR A 4 -23.32 0.26 -10.62
CA THR A 4 -22.18 0.90 -9.98
C THR A 4 -22.00 2.29 -10.57
N LYS A 5 -22.57 3.30 -9.92
CA LYS A 5 -22.28 4.71 -10.20
C LYS A 5 -20.76 4.93 -10.07
N PRO A 6 -20.06 5.41 -11.11
CA PRO A 6 -18.63 5.68 -11.00
C PRO A 6 -18.41 6.78 -9.96
N MET A 7 -17.60 6.47 -8.95
CA MET A 7 -17.11 7.43 -7.97
C MET A 7 -16.15 8.38 -8.71
N PRO A 8 -16.34 9.72 -8.65
CA PRO A 8 -15.42 10.63 -9.31
C PRO A 8 -14.03 10.49 -8.68
N ALA A 9 -13.03 10.19 -9.50
CA ALA A 9 -11.63 10.05 -9.09
C ALA A 9 -11.17 11.35 -8.40
N ARG A 10 -10.76 11.24 -7.14
CA ARG A 10 -10.26 12.37 -6.36
C ARG A 10 -8.87 12.04 -5.83
N SER A 11 -7.86 12.37 -6.62
CA SER A 11 -6.74 13.26 -6.24
C SER A 11 -5.66 13.23 -7.31
N THR A 12 -5.25 14.43 -7.72
CA THR A 12 -4.23 14.72 -8.70
C THR A 12 -2.84 14.43 -8.13
N LEU A 13 -2.32 13.22 -8.32
CA LEU A 13 -0.88 12.96 -8.26
C LEU A 13 -0.46 12.37 -9.61
N VAL A 14 0.23 13.21 -10.37
CA VAL A 14 0.98 12.97 -11.62
C VAL A 14 0.88 11.55 -12.22
N GLY A 15 0.03 11.40 -13.24
CA GLY A 15 0.28 10.49 -14.37
C GLY A 15 -0.12 9.00 -14.28
N GLY A 16 -0.79 8.54 -13.22
CA GLY A 16 -1.23 7.13 -13.09
C GLY A 16 -2.77 6.96 -13.09
N GLU A 17 -3.25 5.77 -13.46
CA GLU A 17 -4.62 5.37 -13.15
C GLU A 17 -4.83 5.40 -11.62
N PRO A 18 -5.99 5.86 -11.11
CA PRO A 18 -6.26 5.85 -9.69
C PRO A 18 -6.20 4.41 -9.15
N PRO A 19 -5.56 4.18 -7.99
CA PRO A 19 -5.40 2.84 -7.46
C PRO A 19 -6.77 2.21 -7.19
N ARG A 20 -6.95 0.97 -7.62
CA ARG A 20 -8.15 0.18 -7.29
C ARG A 20 -8.08 -0.46 -5.92
N LEU A 21 -6.87 -0.61 -5.37
CA LEU A 21 -6.64 -0.98 -3.98
C LEU A 21 -5.55 -0.09 -3.38
N SER A 22 -5.82 0.41 -2.19
CA SER A 22 -4.84 1.01 -1.31
C SER A 22 -4.65 0.08 -0.11
N VAL A 23 -3.42 -0.41 0.10
CA VAL A 23 -3.07 -1.22 1.26
C VAL A 23 -2.39 -0.33 2.29
N ILE A 24 -3.02 -0.17 3.45
CA ILE A 24 -2.46 0.63 4.55
C ILE A 24 -1.88 -0.32 5.59
N ILE A 25 -0.57 -0.21 5.84
CA ILE A 25 0.13 -1.05 6.81
C ILE A 25 0.64 -0.17 7.95
N PRO A 26 -0.01 -0.18 9.12
CA PRO A 26 0.58 0.39 10.31
C PRO A 26 1.79 -0.45 10.73
N MET A 27 2.90 0.20 11.06
CA MET A 27 4.12 -0.46 11.50
C MET A 27 4.68 0.20 12.76
N TYR A 28 4.70 -0.55 13.86
CA TYR A 28 5.32 -0.15 15.12
C TYR A 28 6.14 -1.31 15.68
N GLN A 29 7.46 -1.14 15.78
CA GLN A 29 8.38 -2.20 16.20
C GLN A 29 8.26 -3.48 15.34
N GLU A 30 8.30 -3.29 14.03
CA GLU A 30 8.13 -4.32 13.01
C GLU A 30 9.45 -4.67 12.30
N GLN A 31 10.62 -4.25 12.81
CA GLN A 31 11.91 -4.45 12.13
C GLN A 31 12.21 -5.90 11.71
N SER A 32 11.68 -6.89 12.43
CA SER A 32 11.87 -8.31 12.15
C SER A 32 10.81 -8.93 11.23
N ARG A 33 9.72 -8.22 10.94
CA ARG A 33 8.54 -8.76 10.23
C ARG A 33 8.24 -8.02 8.94
N ILE A 34 8.35 -6.69 8.93
CA ILE A 34 7.86 -5.87 7.80
C ILE A 34 8.54 -6.23 6.49
N GLY A 35 9.85 -6.50 6.49
CA GLY A 35 10.58 -6.89 5.28
C GLY A 35 10.03 -8.17 4.63
N LYS A 36 9.66 -9.19 5.43
CA LYS A 36 9.04 -10.41 4.91
C LYS A 36 7.65 -10.13 4.34
N THR A 37 6.83 -9.36 5.07
CA THR A 37 5.49 -8.98 4.62
C THR A 37 5.53 -8.26 3.27
N LEU A 38 6.45 -7.30 3.10
CA LEU A 38 6.63 -6.58 1.84
C LEU A 38 7.17 -7.48 0.73
N GLY A 39 8.10 -8.39 1.06
CA GLY A 39 8.63 -9.38 0.13
C GLY A 39 7.57 -10.31 -0.47
N ASP A 40 6.52 -10.64 0.28
CA ASP A 40 5.39 -11.44 -0.22
C ASP A 40 4.32 -10.56 -0.90
N LEU A 41 4.03 -9.38 -0.33
CA LEU A 41 2.94 -8.50 -0.77
C LEU A 41 3.23 -7.79 -2.09
N VAL A 42 4.42 -7.20 -2.25
CA VAL A 42 4.74 -6.38 -3.43
C VAL A 42 4.70 -7.20 -4.72
N PRO A 43 5.32 -8.39 -4.83
CA PRO A 43 5.22 -9.20 -6.04
C PRO A 43 3.79 -9.62 -6.35
N TRP A 44 2.98 -9.88 -5.32
CA TRP A 44 1.57 -10.21 -5.51
C TRP A 44 0.80 -9.02 -6.09
N LEU A 45 1.01 -7.81 -5.56
CA LEU A 45 0.40 -6.58 -6.08
C LEU A 45 0.84 -6.27 -7.52
N GLU A 46 2.12 -6.43 -7.83
CA GLU A 46 2.66 -6.25 -9.18
C GLU A 46 2.07 -7.24 -10.20
N SER A 47 1.65 -8.43 -9.74
CA SER A 47 0.98 -9.41 -10.60
C SER A 47 -0.49 -9.10 -10.88
N GLN A 48 -1.08 -8.10 -10.22
CA GLN A 48 -2.48 -7.74 -10.42
C GLN A 48 -2.69 -6.89 -11.67
N PRO A 49 -3.83 -7.02 -12.38
CA PRO A 49 -4.10 -6.29 -13.62
C PRO A 49 -4.58 -4.85 -13.39
N TRP A 50 -4.42 -4.30 -12.19
CA TRP A 50 -4.94 -2.99 -11.79
C TRP A 50 -3.94 -2.25 -10.91
N ALA A 51 -3.96 -0.92 -10.95
CA ALA A 51 -3.06 -0.07 -10.18
C ALA A 51 -3.30 -0.20 -8.67
N SER A 52 -2.23 -0.40 -7.90
CA SER A 52 -2.26 -0.54 -6.44
C SER A 52 -1.28 0.40 -5.77
N GLU A 53 -1.56 0.82 -4.54
CA GLU A 53 -0.58 1.51 -3.70
C GLU A 53 -0.44 0.84 -2.33
N VAL A 54 0.75 0.98 -1.73
CA VAL A 54 1.03 0.56 -0.35
C VAL A 54 1.46 1.78 0.43
N LEU A 55 0.75 2.07 1.52
CA LEU A 55 1.04 3.18 2.43
C LEU A 55 1.50 2.61 3.76
N LEU A 56 2.79 2.79 4.07
CA LEU A 56 3.38 2.40 5.34
C LEU A 56 3.26 3.54 6.34
N ILE A 57 2.60 3.28 7.47
CA ILE A 57 2.35 4.29 8.49
C ILE A 57 3.16 3.91 9.74
N ASN A 58 4.26 4.62 9.97
CA ASN A 58 5.06 4.48 11.19
C ASN A 58 4.59 5.48 12.25
N ASP A 59 4.10 4.98 13.39
CA ASP A 59 3.67 5.79 14.54
C ASP A 59 4.79 5.93 15.59
N GLY A 60 5.98 6.35 15.14
CA GLY A 60 7.11 6.61 16.04
C GLY A 60 7.79 5.36 16.60
N SER A 61 8.04 4.35 15.76
CA SER A 61 8.89 3.21 16.10
C SER A 61 10.23 3.66 16.69
N LYS A 62 10.68 2.96 17.74
CA LYS A 62 11.96 3.24 18.41
C LYS A 62 13.09 2.30 18.00
N ASP A 63 12.77 1.31 17.18
CA ASP A 63 13.70 0.32 16.62
C ASP A 63 14.03 0.65 15.16
N GLN A 64 14.67 -0.26 14.43
CA GLN A 64 15.11 -0.05 13.06
C GLN A 64 14.02 -0.35 12.02
N THR A 65 12.73 -0.26 12.37
CA THR A 65 11.61 -0.58 11.45
C THR A 65 11.69 0.20 10.13
N GLU A 66 12.13 1.46 10.15
CA GLU A 66 12.27 2.28 8.93
C GLU A 66 13.46 1.88 8.04
N GLN A 67 14.43 1.12 8.56
CA GLN A 67 15.64 0.74 7.80
C GLN A 67 15.45 -0.54 6.98
N VAL A 68 14.31 -1.22 7.15
CA VAL A 68 14.01 -2.52 6.54
C VAL A 68 12.86 -2.45 5.53
N VAL A 69 12.44 -1.23 5.16
CA VAL A 69 11.39 -0.94 4.17
C VAL A 69 11.96 -0.27 2.93
#